data_AF-A0A355G4Y3-F1
#
_entry.id   AF-A0A355G4Y3-F1
#
_cell.length_a   1.000
_cell.length_b   1.000
_cell.length_c   1.000
_cell.angle_alpha   90.00
_cell.angle_beta   90.00
_cell.angle_gamma   90.00
#
_symmetry.space_group_name_H-M   'P 1'
#
loop_
_entity.id
_entity.type
_entity.pdbx_description
1 polymer ?
#
loop_
_entity_poly.entity_id
_entity_poly.type
_entity_poly.pdbx_seq_one_letter_code
_entity_poly.pdbx_strand_id
1 'polypeptide(L)'
;MEKQTLLITLTLILLIGVSCSPDENSRVAELATQQLERQADQNRRMSELQQEVASGSRELVEADANARQEMVTLQREMQTERNEIGHQRDQLEAERREIADRRNRDPIIAAAITRVAFVVVSLLPLLICWLLLQQKVEPADKNEITELLLDDLVSSEPRLMPPAKTDPAKLRLTDLLQSPDNSSTERET
;
A
#
# COMPACT_ATOMS: atom_id res chain seq x y z
N MET A 1 38.58 112.57 25.92
CA MET A 1 38.90 111.13 25.84
C MET A 1 38.52 110.50 24.50
N GLU A 2 37.47 111.00 23.82
CA GLU A 2 37.02 110.44 22.51
C GLU A 2 38.04 110.53 21.36
N LYS A 3 38.88 111.57 21.29
CA LYS A 3 39.91 111.67 20.24
C LYS A 3 40.98 110.58 20.35
N GLN A 4 41.31 110.14 21.57
CA GLN A 4 42.29 109.07 21.76
C GLN A 4 41.71 107.69 21.45
N THR A 5 40.45 107.43 21.80
CA THR A 5 39.78 106.18 21.43
C THR A 5 39.64 106.07 19.91
N LEU A 6 39.31 107.17 19.20
CA LEU A 6 39.24 107.18 17.73
C LEU A 6 40.59 106.90 17.07
N LEU A 7 41.67 107.52 17.56
CA LEU A 7 43.02 107.26 17.05
C LEU A 7 43.45 105.83 17.30
N ILE A 8 43.18 105.29 18.49
CA ILE A 8 43.50 103.89 18.83
C ILE A 8 42.72 102.93 17.92
N THR A 9 41.41 103.14 17.74
CA THR A 9 40.60 102.31 16.83
C THR A 9 41.06 102.41 15.38
N LEU A 10 41.44 103.61 14.91
CA LEU A 10 41.94 103.82 13.56
C LEU A 10 43.29 103.11 13.36
N THR A 11 44.20 103.21 14.33
CA THR A 11 45.49 102.50 14.28
C THR A 11 45.32 100.98 14.34
N LEU A 12 44.35 100.48 15.10
CA LEU A 12 44.06 99.05 15.18
C LEU A 12 43.50 98.51 13.85
N ILE A 13 42.57 99.25 13.23
CA ILE A 13 42.00 98.92 11.92
C ILE A 13 43.08 98.99 10.84
N LEU A 14 43.95 99.99 10.89
CA LEU A 14 45.07 100.14 9.97
C LEU A 14 46.08 98.99 10.11
N LEU A 15 46.39 98.55 11.33
CA LEU A 15 47.28 97.41 11.57
C LEU A 15 46.69 96.08 11.05
N ILE A 16 45.38 95.87 11.21
CA ILE A 16 44.69 94.69 10.69
C ILE A 16 44.65 94.71 9.16
N GLY A 17 44.46 95.88 8.55
CA GLY A 17 44.46 96.06 7.09
C GLY A 17 45.83 95.86 6.44
N VAL A 18 46.92 96.25 7.12
CA VAL A 18 48.30 96.13 6.60
C VAL A 18 48.83 94.68 6.68
N SER A 19 48.33 93.87 7.62
CA SER A 19 48.64 92.42 7.67
C SER A 19 47.92 91.61 6.59
N CYS A 20 46.96 92.20 5.87
CA CYS A 20 46.34 91.60 4.68
C CYS A 20 47.26 91.83 3.49
N SER A 21 48.42 91.15 3.49
CA SER A 21 49.35 91.22 2.38
C SER A 21 48.74 90.52 1.16
N PRO A 22 48.77 91.12 -0.04
CA PRO A 22 48.20 90.51 -1.25
C PRO A 22 48.87 89.18 -1.65
N ASP A 23 50.07 88.89 -1.10
CA ASP A 23 50.84 87.67 -1.33
C ASP A 23 50.36 86.45 -0.52
N GLU A 24 49.81 86.66 0.69
CA GLU A 24 49.26 85.56 1.49
C GLU A 24 47.88 85.12 1.00
N ASN A 25 47.05 86.07 0.56
CA ASN A 25 45.73 85.78 0.01
C ASN A 25 45.80 85.01 -1.32
N SER A 26 46.78 85.32 -2.17
CA SER A 26 46.99 84.60 -3.42
C SER A 26 47.42 83.15 -3.19
N ARG A 27 48.29 82.89 -2.20
CA ARG A 27 48.70 81.53 -1.80
C ARG A 27 47.55 80.72 -1.21
N VAL A 28 46.68 81.33 -0.40
CA VAL A 28 45.50 80.63 0.14
C VAL A 28 44.50 80.31 -0.98
N ALA A 29 44.30 81.23 -1.92
CA ALA A 29 43.46 80.98 -3.09
C ALA A 29 44.02 79.85 -3.97
N GLU A 30 45.34 79.83 -4.20
CA GLU A 30 46.01 78.77 -4.94
C GLU A 30 45.88 77.41 -4.24
N LEU A 31 46.10 77.34 -2.93
CA LEU A 31 45.90 76.12 -2.15
C LEU A 31 44.43 75.65 -2.17
N ALA A 32 43.47 76.57 -2.12
CA ALA A 32 42.06 76.23 -2.25
C ALA A 32 41.74 75.65 -3.63
N THR A 33 42.28 76.23 -4.70
CA THR A 33 42.11 75.68 -6.06
C THR A 33 42.74 74.30 -6.21
N GLN A 34 43.92 74.07 -5.62
CA GLN A 34 44.59 72.78 -5.66
C GLN A 34 43.84 71.69 -4.88
N GLN A 35 43.18 72.05 -3.78
CA GLN A 35 42.32 71.13 -3.02
C GLN A 35 41.05 70.78 -3.81
N LEU A 36 40.43 71.76 -4.48
CA LEU A 36 39.26 71.53 -5.32
C LEU A 36 39.56 70.60 -6.49
N GLU A 37 40.73 70.75 -7.12
CA GLU A 37 41.16 69.88 -8.22
C GLU A 37 41.35 68.42 -7.75
N ARG A 38 42.04 68.22 -6.61
CA ARG A 38 42.17 66.89 -5.99
C ARG A 38 40.84 66.30 -5.56
N GLN A 39 39.94 67.12 -5.03
CA GLN A 39 38.60 66.69 -4.62
C GLN A 39 37.75 66.30 -5.84
N ALA A 40 37.86 67.03 -6.96
CA ALA A 40 37.18 66.68 -8.20
C ALA A 40 37.65 65.32 -8.74
N ASP A 41 38.96 65.06 -8.70
CA ASP A 41 39.51 63.77 -9.13
C ASP A 41 39.14 62.62 -8.17
N GLN A 42 39.11 62.86 -6.87
CA GLN A 42 38.60 61.88 -5.90
C GLN A 42 37.11 61.60 -6.11
N ASN A 43 36.32 62.64 -6.40
CA ASN A 43 34.89 62.51 -6.65
C ASN A 43 34.63 61.67 -7.92
N ARG A 44 35.42 61.87 -8.99
CA ARG A 44 35.35 61.04 -10.21
C ARG A 44 35.59 59.57 -9.91
N ARG A 45 36.69 59.23 -9.22
CA ARG A 45 37.01 57.84 -8.85
C ARG A 45 35.96 57.23 -7.92
N MET A 46 35.45 58.03 -6.98
CA MET A 46 34.36 57.60 -6.10
C MET A 46 33.09 57.32 -6.90
N SER A 47 32.75 58.14 -7.90
CA SER A 47 31.60 57.90 -8.78
C SER A 47 31.77 56.62 -9.60
N GLU A 48 32.97 56.36 -10.11
CA GLU A 48 33.27 55.12 -10.86
C GLU A 48 33.11 53.88 -9.98
N LEU A 49 33.67 53.90 -8.76
CA LEU A 49 33.53 52.80 -7.80
C LEU A 49 32.07 52.59 -7.36
N GLN A 50 31.34 53.68 -7.09
CA GLN A 50 29.91 53.58 -6.75
C GLN A 50 29.11 52.99 -7.90
N GLN A 51 29.44 53.36 -9.15
CA GLN A 51 28.80 52.79 -10.32
C GLN A 51 29.11 51.29 -10.44
N GLU A 52 30.36 50.88 -10.25
CA GLU A 52 30.77 49.47 -10.29
C GLU A 52 30.10 48.65 -9.19
N VAL A 53 30.04 49.17 -7.96
CA VAL A 53 29.35 48.54 -6.83
C VAL A 53 27.85 48.45 -7.08
N ALA A 54 27.24 49.49 -7.66
CA ALA A 54 25.83 49.50 -7.99
C ALA A 54 25.50 48.47 -9.09
N SER A 55 26.34 48.38 -10.13
CA SER A 55 26.18 47.36 -11.18
C SER A 55 26.39 45.95 -10.64
N GLY A 56 27.43 45.73 -9.84
CA GLY A 56 27.70 44.43 -9.24
C GLY A 56 26.60 44.01 -8.25
N SER A 57 26.12 44.94 -7.44
CA SER A 57 25.00 44.68 -6.52
C SER A 57 23.71 44.35 -7.27
N ARG A 58 23.46 45.01 -8.41
CA ARG A 58 22.29 44.72 -9.25
C ARG A 58 22.37 43.32 -9.86
N GLU A 59 23.52 42.91 -10.38
CA GLU A 59 23.74 41.56 -10.91
C GLU A 59 23.57 40.50 -9.83
N LEU A 60 24.14 40.73 -8.64
CA LEU A 60 23.98 39.82 -7.50
C LEU A 60 22.52 39.70 -7.04
N VAL A 61 21.77 40.80 -7.00
CA VAL A 61 20.35 40.78 -6.63
C VAL A 61 19.51 40.07 -7.69
N GLU A 62 19.82 40.25 -8.97
CA GLU A 62 19.14 39.53 -10.05
C GLU A 62 19.44 38.03 -10.00
N ALA A 63 20.69 37.65 -9.77
CA ALA A 63 21.09 36.26 -9.55
C ALA A 63 20.42 35.64 -8.32
N ASP A 64 20.36 36.36 -7.18
CA ASP A 64 19.67 35.88 -5.96
C ASP A 64 18.16 35.76 -6.19
N ALA A 65 17.54 36.72 -6.87
CA ALA A 65 16.12 36.66 -7.22
C ALA A 65 15.80 35.44 -8.10
N ASN A 66 16.62 35.18 -9.11
CA ASN A 66 16.49 34.02 -9.98
C ASN A 66 16.70 32.71 -9.21
N ALA A 67 17.73 32.63 -8.36
CA ALA A 67 17.99 31.45 -7.54
C ALA A 67 16.85 31.15 -6.55
N ARG A 68 16.26 32.19 -5.95
CA ARG A 68 15.07 32.03 -5.09
C ARG A 68 13.86 31.55 -5.86
N GLN A 69 13.66 32.05 -7.08
CA GLN A 69 12.56 31.62 -7.93
C GLN A 69 12.71 30.13 -8.29
N GLU A 70 13.91 29.71 -8.68
CA GLU A 70 14.23 28.30 -8.98
C GLU A 70 14.07 27.39 -7.76
N MET A 71 14.51 27.85 -6.58
CA MET A 71 14.31 27.12 -5.33
C MET A 71 12.82 26.91 -5.04
N VAL A 72 11.98 27.94 -5.24
CA VAL A 72 10.53 27.83 -5.02
C VAL A 72 9.88 26.89 -6.03
N THR A 73 10.30 26.91 -7.30
CA THR A 73 9.77 25.97 -8.30
C THR A 73 10.15 24.53 -7.96
N LEU A 74 11.41 24.27 -7.60
CA LEU A 74 11.87 22.94 -7.20
C LEU A 74 11.16 22.43 -5.94
N GLN A 75 10.94 23.29 -4.94
CA GLN A 75 10.17 22.91 -3.75
C GLN A 75 8.73 22.55 -4.10
N ARG A 76 8.09 23.28 -5.02
CA ARG A 76 6.73 23.00 -5.47
C ARG A 76 6.65 21.68 -6.24
N GLU A 77 7.62 21.42 -7.11
CA GLU A 77 7.72 20.16 -7.85
C GLU A 77 7.92 18.98 -6.90
N MET A 78 8.87 19.07 -5.97
CA MET A 78 9.10 18.04 -4.95
C MET A 78 7.85 17.79 -4.10
N GLN A 79 7.12 18.84 -3.71
CA GLN A 79 5.90 18.68 -2.93
C GLN A 79 4.80 18.00 -3.73
N THR A 80 4.72 18.28 -5.03
CA THR A 80 3.76 17.63 -5.94
C THR A 80 4.10 16.16 -6.13
N GLU A 81 5.37 15.84 -6.39
CA GLU A 81 5.86 14.47 -6.53
C GLU A 81 5.63 13.66 -5.24
N ARG A 82 5.93 14.22 -4.07
CA ARG A 82 5.64 13.57 -2.78
C ARG A 82 4.15 13.28 -2.59
N ASN A 83 3.29 14.19 -3.00
CA ASN A 83 1.84 13.97 -2.90
C ASN A 83 1.38 12.85 -3.85
N GLU A 84 1.92 12.83 -5.07
CA GLU A 84 1.62 11.77 -6.05
C GLU A 84 2.11 10.40 -5.55
N ILE A 85 3.33 10.31 -5.03
CA ILE A 85 3.85 9.08 -4.40
C ILE A 85 2.98 8.66 -3.22
N GLY A 86 2.50 9.61 -2.41
CA GLY A 86 1.55 9.35 -1.33
C GLY A 86 0.27 8.68 -1.84
N HIS A 87 -0.35 9.24 -2.88
CA HIS A 87 -1.54 8.67 -3.50
C HIS A 87 -1.29 7.29 -4.10
N GLN A 88 -0.17 7.09 -4.81
CA GLN A 88 0.19 5.79 -5.38
C GLN A 88 0.41 4.75 -4.27
N ARG A 89 1.07 5.14 -3.17
CA ARG A 89 1.28 4.26 -2.02
C ARG A 89 -0.05 3.87 -1.36
N ASP A 90 -0.96 4.81 -1.16
CA ASP A 90 -2.26 4.55 -0.56
C ASP A 90 -3.09 3.58 -1.43
N GLN A 91 -3.05 3.74 -2.75
CA GLN A 91 -3.68 2.81 -3.69
C GLN A 91 -3.08 1.41 -3.58
N LEU A 92 -1.74 1.28 -3.56
CA LEU A 92 -1.07 0.00 -3.39
C LEU A 92 -1.36 -0.66 -2.04
N GLU A 93 -1.45 0.13 -0.97
CA GLU A 93 -1.84 -0.39 0.35
C GLU A 93 -3.30 -0.86 0.36
N ALA A 94 -4.21 -0.16 -0.31
CA ALA A 94 -5.60 -0.57 -0.47
C ALA A 94 -5.71 -1.88 -1.27
N GLU A 95 -5.02 -1.99 -2.41
CA GLU A 95 -4.96 -3.21 -3.22
C GLU A 95 -4.39 -4.39 -2.42
N ARG A 96 -3.31 -4.17 -1.66
CA ARG A 96 -2.73 -5.22 -0.79
C ARG A 96 -3.72 -5.70 0.26
N ARG A 97 -4.48 -4.78 0.88
CA ARG A 97 -5.53 -5.14 1.85
C ARG A 97 -6.65 -5.94 1.18
N GLU A 98 -7.08 -5.55 -0.02
CA GLU A 98 -8.10 -6.28 -0.76
C GLU A 98 -7.64 -7.70 -1.12
N ILE A 99 -6.41 -7.86 -1.61
CA ILE A 99 -5.85 -9.18 -1.93
C ILE A 99 -5.76 -10.06 -0.68
N ALA A 100 -5.37 -9.48 0.47
CA ALA A 100 -5.33 -10.20 1.73
C ALA A 100 -6.73 -10.67 2.17
N ASP A 101 -7.75 -9.82 2.01
CA ASP A 101 -9.14 -10.18 2.33
C ASP A 101 -9.66 -11.29 1.40
N ARG A 102 -9.43 -11.18 0.09
CA ARG A 102 -9.81 -12.21 -0.89
C ARG A 102 -9.18 -13.57 -0.56
N ARG A 103 -7.88 -13.60 -0.28
CA ARG A 103 -7.17 -14.84 0.12
C ARG A 103 -7.73 -15.48 1.38
N ASN A 104 -8.28 -14.70 2.31
CA ASN A 104 -8.89 -15.24 3.51
C ASN A 104 -10.29 -15.83 3.23
N ARG A 105 -11.04 -15.28 2.26
CA ARG A 105 -12.40 -15.71 1.94
C ARG A 105 -12.46 -16.90 0.97
N ASP A 106 -11.55 -16.99 0.02
CA ASP A 106 -11.46 -18.09 -0.95
C ASP A 106 -11.44 -19.50 -0.29
N PRO A 107 -10.60 -19.79 0.72
CA PRO A 107 -10.59 -21.10 1.36
C PRO A 107 -11.87 -21.38 2.16
N ILE A 108 -12.51 -20.34 2.71
CA ILE A 108 -13.77 -20.48 3.46
C ILE A 108 -14.90 -20.89 2.50
N ILE A 109 -14.99 -20.23 1.34
CA ILE A 109 -16.02 -20.52 0.34
C ILE A 109 -15.81 -21.92 -0.25
N ALA A 110 -14.57 -22.26 -0.61
CA ALA A 110 -14.23 -23.59 -1.12
C ALA A 110 -14.59 -24.69 -0.11
N ALA A 111 -14.19 -24.54 1.16
CA ALA A 111 -14.51 -25.50 2.20
C ALA A 111 -16.02 -25.63 2.45
N ALA A 112 -16.78 -24.53 2.38
CA ALA A 112 -18.23 -24.54 2.54
C ALA A 112 -18.91 -25.34 1.42
N ILE A 113 -18.51 -25.11 0.16
CA ILE A 113 -19.06 -25.85 -1.00
C ILE A 113 -18.76 -27.35 -0.86
N THR A 114 -17.52 -27.72 -0.52
CA THR A 114 -17.14 -29.12 -0.32
C THR A 114 -17.96 -29.78 0.78
N ARG A 115 -18.18 -29.11 1.92
CA ARG A 115 -19.01 -29.63 3.01
C ARG A 115 -20.46 -29.83 2.59
N VAL A 116 -21.04 -28.87 1.87
CA VAL A 116 -22.41 -28.99 1.33
C VAL A 116 -22.51 -30.16 0.36
N ALA A 117 -21.52 -30.33 -0.53
CA ALA A 117 -21.48 -31.45 -1.46
C ALA A 117 -21.49 -32.80 -0.73
N PHE A 118 -20.70 -32.96 0.34
CA PHE A 118 -20.72 -34.18 1.15
C PHE A 118 -22.07 -34.44 1.83
N VAL A 119 -22.71 -33.39 2.37
CA VAL A 119 -24.06 -33.50 2.97
C VAL A 119 -25.09 -33.93 1.93
N VAL A 120 -25.04 -33.37 0.72
CA VAL A 120 -25.93 -33.77 -0.37
C VAL A 120 -25.68 -35.22 -0.79
N VAL A 121 -24.42 -35.61 -0.97
CA VAL A 121 -24.04 -36.99 -1.35
C VAL A 121 -24.48 -38.01 -0.30
N SER A 122 -24.47 -37.68 0.99
CA SER A 122 -24.93 -38.57 2.05
C SER A 122 -26.45 -38.59 2.23
N LEU A 123 -27.14 -37.47 1.99
CA LEU A 123 -28.60 -37.39 2.03
C LEU A 123 -29.27 -38.08 0.84
N LEU A 124 -28.62 -38.08 -0.33
CA LEU A 124 -29.16 -38.64 -1.56
C LEU A 124 -29.54 -40.13 -1.44
N PRO A 125 -28.67 -41.05 -0.95
CA PRO A 125 -29.06 -42.44 -0.72
C PRO A 125 -30.14 -42.57 0.37
N LEU A 126 -30.13 -41.70 1.38
CA LEU A 126 -31.15 -41.70 2.43
C LEU A 126 -32.54 -41.36 1.87
N LEU A 127 -32.62 -40.36 0.99
CA LEU A 127 -33.84 -39.96 0.30
C LEU A 127 -34.34 -41.05 -0.65
N ILE A 128 -33.43 -41.75 -1.35
CA ILE A 128 -33.79 -42.90 -2.20
C ILE A 128 -34.40 -44.02 -1.35
N CYS A 129 -33.76 -44.39 -0.24
CA CYS A 129 -34.30 -45.38 0.69
C CYS A 129 -35.67 -44.96 1.25
N TRP A 130 -35.81 -43.68 1.60
CA TRP A 130 -37.07 -43.13 2.08
C TRP A 130 -38.18 -43.18 1.02
N LEU A 131 -37.89 -42.82 -0.24
CA LEU A 131 -38.83 -42.92 -1.35
C LEU A 131 -39.25 -44.36 -1.62
N LEU A 132 -38.32 -45.31 -1.63
CA LEU A 132 -38.60 -46.74 -1.76
C LEU A 132 -39.50 -47.26 -0.62
N LEU A 133 -39.30 -46.76 0.60
CA LEU A 133 -40.11 -47.16 1.76
C LEU A 133 -41.50 -46.50 1.74
N GLN A 134 -41.62 -45.28 1.22
CA GLN A 134 -42.90 -44.59 1.02
C GLN A 134 -43.69 -45.14 -0.16
N GLN A 135 -43.01 -45.75 -1.14
CA GLN A 135 -43.63 -46.60 -2.15
C GLN A 135 -44.15 -47.84 -1.43
N LYS A 136 -45.24 -47.68 -0.67
CA LYS A 136 -46.05 -48.79 -0.21
C LYS A 136 -46.34 -49.61 -1.44
N VAL A 137 -45.75 -50.80 -1.49
CA VAL A 137 -46.16 -51.87 -2.37
C VAL A 137 -47.67 -51.94 -2.20
N GLU A 138 -48.39 -51.47 -3.22
CA GLU A 138 -49.83 -51.70 -3.34
C GLU A 138 -49.97 -53.20 -3.11
N PRO A 139 -50.63 -53.66 -2.03
CA PRO A 139 -50.71 -55.07 -1.77
C PRO A 139 -51.41 -55.65 -2.97
N ALA A 140 -50.65 -56.31 -3.86
CA ALA A 140 -51.21 -57.13 -4.92
C ALA A 140 -52.31 -57.95 -4.25
N ASP A 141 -53.50 -57.85 -4.83
CA ASP A 141 -54.74 -58.19 -4.18
C ASP A 141 -54.53 -59.53 -3.46
N LYS A 142 -54.78 -59.56 -2.15
CA LYS A 142 -54.45 -60.74 -1.33
C LYS A 142 -55.07 -62.00 -1.93
N ASN A 143 -56.17 -61.83 -2.66
CA ASN A 143 -56.85 -62.85 -3.42
C ASN A 143 -55.99 -63.41 -4.58
N GLU A 144 -55.31 -62.57 -5.35
CA GLU A 144 -54.44 -62.97 -6.46
C GLU A 144 -53.16 -63.67 -5.98
N ILE A 145 -52.56 -63.21 -4.88
CA ILE A 145 -51.43 -63.91 -4.23
C ILE A 145 -51.88 -65.27 -3.68
N THR A 146 -53.08 -65.33 -3.10
CA THR A 146 -53.62 -66.57 -2.55
C THR A 146 -53.93 -67.55 -3.68
N GLU A 147 -54.50 -67.10 -4.80
CA GLU A 147 -54.75 -67.97 -5.96
C GLU A 147 -53.46 -68.45 -6.60
N LEU A 148 -52.42 -67.61 -6.74
CA LEU A 148 -51.13 -68.03 -7.28
C LEU A 148 -50.41 -69.04 -6.37
N LEU A 149 -50.53 -68.89 -5.05
CA LEU A 149 -50.02 -69.86 -4.08
C LEU A 149 -50.86 -71.13 -4.04
N LEU A 150 -52.18 -71.05 -4.23
CA LEU A 150 -53.06 -72.21 -4.31
C LEU A 150 -52.81 -72.99 -5.61
N ASP A 151 -52.53 -72.30 -6.71
CA ASP A 151 -52.17 -72.85 -8.02
C ASP A 151 -50.80 -73.55 -7.98
N ASP A 152 -49.78 -72.94 -7.35
CA ASP A 152 -48.46 -73.60 -7.18
C ASP A 152 -48.51 -74.77 -6.18
N LEU A 153 -49.41 -74.75 -5.19
CA LEU A 153 -49.59 -75.85 -4.23
C LEU A 153 -50.40 -77.03 -4.80
N VAL A 154 -51.28 -76.77 -5.76
CA VAL A 154 -52.09 -77.79 -6.47
C VAL A 154 -51.36 -78.31 -7.72
N SER A 155 -50.40 -77.54 -8.25
CA SER A 155 -49.59 -77.94 -9.40
C SER A 155 -48.69 -79.15 -9.09
N SER A 156 -48.60 -80.07 -10.05
CA SER A 156 -47.83 -81.33 -9.90
C SER A 156 -46.31 -81.14 -9.93
N GLU A 157 -45.83 -79.94 -10.24
CA GLU A 157 -44.42 -79.53 -10.12
C GLU A 157 -44.33 -78.14 -9.44
N PRO A 158 -44.22 -78.08 -8.11
CA PRO A 158 -44.08 -76.81 -7.41
C PRO A 158 -42.73 -76.19 -7.75
N ARG A 159 -42.73 -74.99 -8.34
CA ARG A 159 -41.48 -74.30 -8.73
C ARG A 159 -40.84 -73.54 -7.57
N LEU A 160 -41.61 -73.23 -6.53
CA LEU A 160 -41.17 -72.43 -5.38
C LEU A 160 -40.75 -73.27 -4.16
N MET A 161 -41.05 -74.57 -4.13
CA MET A 161 -40.55 -75.47 -3.08
C MET A 161 -39.32 -76.26 -3.54
N PRO A 162 -38.26 -76.37 -2.71
CA PRO A 162 -37.15 -77.26 -3.02
C PRO A 162 -37.67 -78.70 -3.17
N PRO A 163 -37.21 -79.48 -4.17
CA PRO A 163 -37.65 -80.85 -4.34
C PRO A 163 -37.30 -81.65 -3.08
N ALA A 164 -38.31 -82.20 -2.41
CA ALA A 164 -38.14 -83.12 -1.30
C ALA A 164 -37.55 -84.44 -1.80
N LYS A 165 -36.23 -84.46 -2.05
CA LYS A 165 -35.46 -85.67 -2.32
C LYS A 165 -35.40 -86.48 -1.02
N THR A 166 -36.42 -87.32 -0.83
CA THR A 166 -36.41 -88.35 0.21
C THR A 166 -35.53 -89.48 -0.33
N ASP A 167 -34.24 -89.45 0.01
CA ASP A 167 -33.29 -90.52 -0.29
C ASP A 167 -33.04 -91.32 1.01
N PRO A 168 -33.74 -92.44 1.25
CA PRO A 168 -33.62 -93.21 2.49
C PRO A 168 -32.34 -94.07 2.55
N ALA A 169 -31.33 -93.81 1.72
CA ALA A 169 -30.14 -94.66 1.58
C ALA A 169 -28.82 -94.05 2.09
N LYS A 170 -28.82 -92.89 2.75
CA LYS A 170 -27.57 -92.25 3.25
C LYS A 170 -27.40 -92.19 4.78
N LEU A 171 -28.31 -92.76 5.56
CA LEU A 171 -28.26 -92.74 7.03
C LEU A 171 -27.47 -93.90 7.67
N ARG A 172 -26.61 -94.60 6.91
CA ARG A 172 -25.87 -95.79 7.39
C ARG A 172 -24.36 -95.79 7.07
N LEU A 173 -23.75 -94.64 6.80
CA LEU A 173 -22.30 -94.57 6.55
C LEU A 173 -21.64 -93.33 7.18
N THR A 174 -21.97 -93.03 8.43
CA THR A 174 -21.23 -92.01 9.22
C THR A 174 -20.86 -92.54 10.61
N ASP A 175 -21.13 -93.82 10.88
CA ASP A 175 -20.93 -94.46 12.19
C ASP A 175 -19.67 -95.37 12.24
N LEU A 176 -18.74 -95.23 11.27
CA LEU A 176 -17.50 -96.04 11.21
C LEU A 176 -16.20 -95.26 11.00
N LEU A 177 -16.17 -93.95 11.27
CA LEU A 177 -14.91 -93.21 11.37
C LEU A 177 -14.95 -92.22 12.53
N GLN A 178 -15.17 -92.76 13.73
CA GLN A 178 -14.82 -92.11 14.98
C GLN A 178 -13.68 -92.90 15.64
N SER A 179 -12.45 -92.41 15.50
CA SER A 179 -11.42 -92.55 16.53
C SER A 179 -10.25 -91.56 16.27
N PRO A 180 -9.57 -91.06 17.31
CA PRO A 180 -8.96 -89.73 17.36
C PRO A 180 -7.42 -89.74 17.23
N ASP A 181 -6.84 -88.57 16.97
CA ASP A 181 -5.57 -88.04 17.56
C ASP A 181 -5.17 -86.80 16.74
N ASN A 182 -5.31 -85.57 17.24
CA ASN A 182 -4.40 -84.87 18.14
C ASN A 182 -2.94 -84.80 17.66
N SER A 183 -2.55 -83.67 17.06
CA SER A 183 -1.33 -82.93 17.43
C SER A 183 -1.13 -81.71 16.52
N SER A 184 -1.21 -80.55 17.15
CA SER A 184 -0.26 -79.43 17.15
C SER A 184 0.68 -79.16 15.96
N THR A 185 1.04 -77.87 15.89
CA THR A 185 2.25 -77.23 15.34
C THR A 185 2.03 -76.58 13.95
N GLU A 186 1.87 -75.26 13.85
CA GLU A 186 2.92 -74.20 13.87
C GLU A 186 3.99 -74.33 12.76
N ARG A 187 4.27 -73.19 12.10
CA ARG A 187 5.24 -72.91 11.01
C ARG A 187 4.74 -73.34 9.61
N GLU A 188 4.86 -72.54 8.56
CA GLU A 188 6.03 -71.85 8.00
C GLU A 188 5.55 -70.59 7.24
N THR A 189 6.11 -69.40 7.51
CA THR A 189 7.12 -68.66 6.71
C THR A 189 6.70 -68.34 5.28
#